data_AF-A0A8S3CGM4-F1
#
_entry.id   AF-A0A8S3CGM4-F1
#
_cell.length_a   1.000
_cell.length_b   1.000
_cell.length_c   1.000
_cell.angle_alpha   90.00
_cell.angle_beta   90.00
_cell.angle_gamma   90.00
#
_symmetry.space_group_name_H-M   'P 1'
#
loop_
_entity.id
_entity.type
_entity.pdbx_description
1 polymer ?
#
loop_
_entity_poly.entity_id
_entity_poly.type
_entity_poly.pdbx_seq_one_letter_code
_entity_poly.pdbx_strand_id
1 'polypeptide(L)'
;ASWNDKAFTIQWNEDLQDTYQADEEFKQMSKRDLYYKMIKLIEQEEEVIKRVRKAEDETRDLQSRRQQEELSSDLEISVYDIDRNDKSKIYRKLLQQKADEEKRKKEIHDVDYLAPFLAAIGNPVRINVQQAQQLRVAAQRDFKDRSIRKANLMQARFESEIQELISKQQWYQKHQIGMSKEDELEYQRLCQEAQFRLHILEERLKRHKELATEKYMQLENKLNDDSRLKEPYTIR
;
A
#
# COMPACT_ATOMS: atom_id res chain seq x y z
N ALA A 1 -10.20 50.88 -32.56
CA ALA A 1 -11.08 51.36 -33.64
C ALA A 1 -10.78 50.54 -34.87
N SER A 2 -11.78 49.93 -35.50
CA SER A 2 -11.62 49.16 -36.73
C SER A 2 -11.43 50.13 -37.89
N TRP A 3 -10.26 50.13 -38.53
CA TRP A 3 -9.94 50.97 -39.71
C TRP A 3 -10.69 50.56 -40.99
N ASN A 4 -11.69 49.67 -40.89
CA ASN A 4 -12.43 49.15 -42.03
C ASN A 4 -13.64 50.03 -42.43
N ASP A 5 -13.78 51.23 -41.85
CA ASP A 5 -14.72 52.22 -42.33
C ASP A 5 -14.16 52.88 -43.60
N LYS A 6 -14.70 52.46 -44.74
CA LYS A 6 -14.29 52.85 -46.10
C LYS A 6 -14.55 54.34 -46.46
N ALA A 7 -14.55 55.24 -45.48
CA ALA A 7 -14.84 56.66 -45.70
C ALA A 7 -13.95 57.63 -44.89
N PHE A 8 -12.75 57.20 -44.47
CA PHE A 8 -11.78 58.14 -43.86
C PHE A 8 -10.94 58.81 -44.94
N THR A 9 -11.37 59.98 -45.40
CA THR A 9 -10.59 60.81 -46.33
C THR A 9 -9.48 61.52 -45.55
N ILE A 10 -8.25 61.01 -45.63
CA ILE A 10 -7.08 61.63 -45.00
C ILE A 10 -6.75 62.93 -45.73
N GLN A 11 -6.94 64.07 -45.05
CA GLN A 11 -6.46 65.37 -45.52
C GLN A 11 -4.97 65.50 -45.17
N TRP A 12 -4.12 65.58 -46.20
CA TRP A 12 -2.67 65.71 -46.05
C TRP A 12 -2.31 67.17 -45.74
N ASN A 13 -2.04 67.47 -44.46
CA ASN A 13 -1.55 68.76 -43.98
C ASN A 13 -0.03 68.69 -43.72
N GLU A 14 0.66 69.83 -43.74
CA GLU A 14 2.12 69.91 -43.53
C GLU A 14 2.54 69.42 -42.13
N ASP A 15 1.65 69.49 -41.14
CA ASP A 15 1.91 69.00 -39.77
C ASP A 15 1.81 67.47 -39.61
N LEU A 16 1.38 66.71 -40.65
CA LEU A 16 1.29 65.24 -40.57
C LEU A 16 2.64 64.52 -40.70
N GLN A 17 3.69 65.22 -41.10
CA GLN A 17 5.04 64.70 -41.16
C GLN A 17 5.97 65.68 -40.47
N ASP A 18 6.62 65.22 -39.40
CA ASP A 18 7.78 65.91 -38.85
C ASP A 18 9.01 65.05 -39.12
N THR A 19 9.94 65.57 -39.91
CA THR A 19 11.22 64.89 -40.20
C THR A 19 12.34 65.78 -39.73
N TYR A 20 13.05 65.33 -38.71
CA TYR A 20 14.30 65.95 -38.29
C TYR A 20 15.29 65.98 -39.48
N GLN A 21 15.71 67.18 -39.87
CA GLN A 21 16.59 67.42 -41.03
C GLN A 21 17.86 68.17 -40.60
N ALA A 22 19.01 67.68 -41.06
CA ALA A 22 20.32 68.27 -40.77
C ALA A 22 21.01 68.84 -42.02
N ASP A 23 20.40 68.74 -43.22
CA ASP A 23 21.05 69.02 -44.50
C ASP A 23 20.12 69.85 -45.43
N GLU A 24 20.66 70.91 -46.06
CA GLU A 24 19.88 72.00 -46.70
C GLU A 24 19.30 71.67 -48.10
N GLU A 25 19.72 70.58 -48.76
CA GLU A 25 19.29 70.24 -50.13
C GLU A 25 18.21 69.13 -50.23
N PHE A 26 17.53 68.79 -49.12
CA PHE A 26 16.62 67.65 -49.11
C PHE A 26 15.30 67.90 -49.86
N LYS A 27 15.04 67.09 -50.88
CA LYS A 27 13.76 67.10 -51.62
C LYS A 27 12.66 66.47 -50.76
N GLN A 28 11.64 67.24 -50.42
CA GLN A 28 10.48 66.76 -49.66
C GLN A 28 9.92 65.48 -50.30
N MET A 29 9.66 64.48 -49.46
CA MET A 29 9.19 63.18 -49.90
C MET A 29 7.88 63.34 -50.68
N SER A 30 7.76 62.68 -51.83
CA SER A 30 6.54 62.78 -52.63
C SER A 30 5.34 62.26 -51.81
N LYS A 31 4.15 62.85 -52.01
CA LYS A 31 2.91 62.40 -51.35
C LYS A 31 2.67 60.89 -51.49
N ARG A 32 3.10 60.31 -52.63
CA ARG A 32 3.06 58.86 -52.88
C ARG A 32 3.97 58.06 -51.94
N ASP A 33 5.19 58.53 -51.75
CA ASP A 33 6.21 57.86 -50.93
C ASP A 33 5.87 57.98 -49.44
N LEU A 34 5.31 59.12 -49.03
CA LEU A 34 4.71 59.34 -47.71
C LEU A 34 3.59 58.34 -47.41
N TYR A 35 2.69 58.15 -48.38
CA TYR A 35 1.61 57.17 -48.25
C TYR A 35 2.13 55.75 -48.09
N TYR A 36 3.13 55.33 -48.87
CA TYR A 36 3.75 54.01 -48.70
C TYR A 36 4.48 53.86 -47.36
N LYS A 37 5.15 54.92 -46.88
CA LYS A 37 5.79 54.92 -45.56
C LYS A 37 4.76 54.77 -44.44
N MET A 38 3.62 55.45 -44.56
CA MET A 38 2.51 55.30 -43.60
C MET A 38 1.97 53.87 -43.58
N ILE A 39 1.69 53.27 -44.74
CA ILE A 39 1.25 51.86 -44.83
C ILE A 39 2.26 50.93 -44.15
N LYS A 40 3.56 51.10 -44.44
CA LYS A 40 4.61 50.29 -43.83
C LYS A 40 4.66 50.43 -42.30
N LEU A 41 4.46 51.63 -41.77
CA LEU A 41 4.44 51.86 -40.32
C LEU A 41 3.22 51.19 -39.67
N ILE A 42 2.06 51.23 -40.33
CA ILE A 42 0.85 50.53 -39.86
C ILE A 42 1.08 49.01 -39.83
N GLU A 43 1.68 48.43 -40.88
CA GLU A 43 2.04 47.01 -40.91
C GLU A 43 3.01 46.65 -39.78
N GLN A 44 4.03 47.49 -39.56
CA GLN A 44 4.99 47.28 -38.47
C GLN A 44 4.34 47.39 -37.09
N GLU A 45 3.42 48.34 -36.90
CA GLU A 45 2.64 48.49 -35.68
C GLU A 45 1.83 47.21 -35.39
N GLU A 46 1.13 46.68 -36.40
CA GLU A 46 0.40 45.41 -36.26
C GLU A 46 1.31 44.24 -35.87
N GLU A 47 2.50 44.14 -36.48
CA GLU A 47 3.47 43.09 -36.14
C GLU A 47 4.01 43.22 -34.72
N VAL A 48 4.28 44.44 -34.27
CA VAL A 48 4.76 44.70 -32.91
C VAL A 48 3.68 44.34 -31.90
N ILE A 49 2.42 44.73 -32.15
CA ILE A 49 1.29 44.36 -31.29
C ILE A 49 1.16 42.83 -31.19
N LYS A 50 1.25 42.12 -32.31
CA LYS A 50 1.21 40.65 -32.33
C LYS A 50 2.36 40.03 -31.51
N ARG A 51 3.58 40.57 -31.64
CA ARG A 51 4.75 40.11 -30.89
C ARG A 51 4.62 40.35 -29.40
N VAL A 52 4.13 41.52 -28.98
CA VAL A 52 3.92 41.87 -27.57
C VAL A 52 2.89 40.92 -26.96
N ARG A 53 1.75 40.69 -27.62
CA ARG A 53 0.73 39.74 -27.15
C ARG A 53 1.28 38.32 -26.98
N LYS A 54 2.06 37.86 -27.96
CA LYS A 54 2.71 36.54 -27.87
C LYS A 54 3.66 36.45 -26.67
N ALA A 55 4.47 37.48 -26.45
CA ALA A 55 5.37 37.52 -25.29
C ALA A 55 4.58 37.57 -23.97
N GLU A 56 3.49 38.32 -23.88
CA GLU A 56 2.60 38.35 -22.72
C GLU A 56 2.02 36.97 -22.41
N ASP A 57 1.56 36.25 -23.43
CA ASP A 57 1.03 34.88 -23.28
C ASP A 57 2.11 33.90 -22.83
N GLU A 58 3.32 33.94 -23.43
CA GLU A 58 4.45 33.12 -23.00
C GLU A 58 4.84 33.38 -21.53
N THR A 59 4.81 34.65 -21.11
CA THR A 59 5.14 35.04 -19.74
C THR A 59 4.08 34.55 -18.76
N ARG A 60 2.79 34.62 -19.15
CA ARG A 60 1.67 34.11 -18.35
C ARG A 60 1.77 32.59 -18.17
N ASP A 61 2.09 31.85 -19.23
CA ASP A 61 2.28 30.40 -19.18
C ASP A 61 3.44 30.00 -18.27
N LEU A 62 4.56 30.73 -18.34
CA LEU A 62 5.71 30.53 -17.46
C LEU A 62 5.35 30.74 -15.98
N GLN A 63 4.61 31.81 -15.67
CA GLN A 63 4.14 32.07 -14.31
C GLN A 63 3.19 30.98 -13.82
N SER A 64 2.25 30.54 -14.66
CA SER A 64 1.31 29.47 -14.32
C SER A 64 2.02 28.15 -14.01
N ARG A 65 2.99 27.76 -14.84
CA ARG A 65 3.83 26.57 -14.60
C ARG A 65 4.60 26.66 -13.29
N ARG A 66 5.26 27.80 -13.03
CA ARG A 66 6.00 28.00 -11.77
C ARG A 66 5.10 27.94 -10.54
N GLN A 67 3.90 28.52 -10.62
CA GLN A 67 2.92 28.42 -9.52
C GLN A 67 2.51 26.96 -9.26
N GLN A 68 2.32 26.16 -10.31
CA GLN A 68 2.02 24.73 -10.17
C GLN A 68 3.20 23.95 -9.55
N GLU A 69 4.43 24.24 -9.98
CA GLU A 69 5.65 23.65 -9.42
C GLU A 69 5.89 24.05 -7.95
N GLU A 70 5.61 25.31 -7.58
CA GLU A 70 5.70 25.78 -6.18
C GLU A 70 4.61 25.17 -5.29
N LEU A 71 3.39 24.98 -5.82
CA LEU A 71 2.31 24.30 -5.11
C LEU A 71 2.59 22.81 -4.90
N SER A 72 3.35 22.18 -5.81
CA SER A 72 3.70 20.77 -5.77
C SER A 72 5.20 20.57 -6.02
N SER A 73 5.99 20.93 -5.01
CA SER A 73 7.44 20.74 -5.03
C SER A 73 7.81 19.27 -4.79
N ASP A 74 7.34 18.38 -5.66
CA ASP A 74 7.64 16.96 -5.59
C ASP A 74 8.93 16.68 -6.36
N LEU A 75 9.94 16.21 -5.64
CA LEU A 75 11.19 15.76 -6.25
C LEU A 75 10.95 14.39 -6.89
N GLU A 76 11.26 14.25 -8.19
CA GLU A 76 11.28 12.92 -8.83
C GLU A 76 12.41 12.08 -8.24
N ILE A 77 12.07 11.27 -7.22
CA ILE A 77 13.01 10.37 -6.57
C ILE A 77 13.22 9.16 -7.47
N SER A 78 14.48 8.93 -7.86
CA SER A 78 14.84 7.76 -8.66
C SER A 78 14.40 6.46 -8.00
N VAL A 79 13.93 5.51 -8.80
CA VAL A 79 13.52 4.18 -8.34
C VAL A 79 14.65 3.47 -7.58
N TYR A 80 15.91 3.78 -7.94
CA TYR A 80 17.12 3.21 -7.35
C TYR A 80 17.63 3.96 -6.11
N ASP A 81 17.03 5.10 -5.74
CA ASP A 81 17.38 5.83 -4.52
C ASP A 81 16.76 5.14 -3.31
N ILE A 82 17.58 4.33 -2.67
CA ILE A 82 17.25 3.45 -1.56
C ILE A 82 16.80 4.21 -0.31
N ASP A 83 17.25 5.45 -0.12
CA ASP A 83 17.04 6.23 1.09
C ASP A 83 15.86 7.18 0.98
N ARG A 84 15.49 7.60 -0.22
CA ARG A 84 14.33 8.50 -0.45
C ARG A 84 13.08 7.77 -0.94
N ASN A 85 13.22 6.56 -1.49
CA ASN A 85 12.08 5.79 -1.99
C ASN A 85 11.44 4.92 -0.89
N ASP A 86 10.38 5.44 -0.27
CA ASP A 86 9.66 4.76 0.81
C ASP A 86 9.03 3.43 0.36
N LYS A 87 8.57 3.32 -0.90
CA LYS A 87 8.02 2.05 -1.43
C LYS A 87 9.08 0.95 -1.43
N SER A 88 10.31 1.29 -1.83
CA SER A 88 11.46 0.37 -1.82
C SER A 88 11.93 0.01 -0.40
N LYS A 89 11.78 0.91 0.58
CA LYS A 89 12.03 0.59 2.00
C LYS A 89 10.99 -0.37 2.55
N ILE A 90 9.71 -0.13 2.29
CA ILE A 90 8.60 -0.97 2.74
C ILE A 90 8.77 -2.39 2.18
N TYR A 91 9.03 -2.50 0.88
CA TYR A 91 9.20 -3.81 0.22
C TYR A 91 10.36 -4.62 0.82
N ARG A 92 11.52 -3.98 1.06
CA ARG A 92 12.66 -4.65 1.70
C ARG A 92 12.37 -5.08 3.14
N LYS A 93 11.69 -4.23 3.91
CA LYS A 93 11.28 -4.57 5.28
C LYS A 93 10.35 -5.79 5.29
N LEU A 94 9.41 -5.87 4.36
CA LEU A 94 8.53 -7.04 4.22
C LEU A 94 9.30 -8.31 3.85
N LEU A 95 10.24 -8.22 2.92
CA LEU A 95 11.13 -9.33 2.55
C LEU A 95 11.95 -9.83 3.73
N GLN A 96 12.56 -8.90 4.49
CA GLN A 96 13.34 -9.23 5.68
C GLN A 96 12.48 -9.89 6.76
N GLN A 97 11.28 -9.35 7.03
CA GLN A 97 10.34 -9.97 7.98
C GLN A 97 9.95 -11.40 7.57
N LYS A 98 9.71 -11.62 6.28
CA LYS A 98 9.38 -12.95 5.76
C LYS A 98 10.55 -13.93 5.92
N ALA A 99 11.76 -13.49 5.61
CA ALA A 99 12.98 -14.29 5.80
C ALA A 99 13.22 -14.63 7.28
N ASP A 100 13.05 -13.66 8.18
CA ASP A 100 13.18 -13.86 9.63
C ASP A 100 12.10 -14.83 10.15
N GLU A 101 10.87 -14.75 9.63
CA GLU A 101 9.80 -15.68 10.00
C GLU A 101 10.10 -17.11 9.52
N GLU A 102 10.61 -17.28 8.30
CA GLU A 102 11.06 -18.58 7.82
C GLU A 102 12.24 -19.13 8.63
N LYS A 103 13.19 -18.28 9.01
CA LYS A 103 14.32 -18.68 9.86
C LYS A 103 13.85 -19.15 11.24
N ARG A 104 12.98 -18.38 11.90
CA ARG A 104 12.36 -18.80 13.18
C ARG A 104 11.58 -20.11 13.04
N LYS A 105 10.86 -20.31 11.93
CA LYS A 105 10.14 -21.57 11.65
C LYS A 105 11.10 -22.75 11.53
N LYS A 106 12.28 -22.57 10.92
CA LYS A 106 13.33 -23.59 10.83
C LYS A 106 13.90 -23.91 12.21
N GLU A 107 14.27 -22.89 12.99
CA GLU A 107 14.80 -23.06 14.35
C GLU A 107 13.82 -23.80 15.28
N ILE A 108 12.51 -23.53 15.17
CA ILE A 108 11.47 -24.28 15.90
C ILE A 108 11.35 -25.72 15.40
N HIS A 109 11.60 -25.97 14.12
CA HIS A 109 11.56 -27.30 13.52
C HIS A 109 12.76 -28.19 13.89
N ASP A 110 13.87 -27.60 14.33
CA ASP A 110 15.08 -28.31 14.77
C ASP A 110 14.96 -28.88 16.19
N VAL A 111 13.84 -28.63 16.89
CA VAL A 111 13.54 -29.32 18.14
C VAL A 111 13.26 -30.79 17.86
N ASP A 112 14.12 -31.67 18.37
CA ASP A 112 14.03 -33.12 18.20
C ASP A 112 12.66 -33.63 18.67
N TYR A 113 11.85 -34.08 17.71
CA TYR A 113 10.48 -34.56 17.96
C TYR A 113 10.45 -35.90 18.70
N LEU A 114 11.55 -36.66 18.71
CA LEU A 114 11.65 -37.98 19.31
C LEU A 114 12.30 -37.94 20.70
N ALA A 115 13.06 -36.88 21.01
CA ALA A 115 13.78 -36.73 22.28
C ALA A 115 12.94 -36.97 23.56
N PRO A 116 11.69 -36.47 23.69
CA PRO A 116 10.88 -36.73 24.88
C PRO A 116 10.54 -38.22 25.06
N PHE A 117 10.34 -38.92 23.94
CA PHE A 117 9.96 -40.33 23.94
C PHE A 117 11.18 -41.23 24.14
N LEU A 118 12.35 -40.86 23.60
CA LEU A 118 13.62 -41.54 23.86
C LEU A 118 14.06 -41.41 25.32
N ALA A 119 13.90 -40.21 25.90
CA ALA A 119 14.20 -39.97 27.31
C ALA A 119 13.35 -40.83 28.23
N ALA A 120 12.07 -41.06 27.89
CA ALA A 120 11.17 -41.93 28.66
C ALA A 120 11.60 -43.42 28.67
N ILE A 121 12.36 -43.87 27.67
CA ILE A 121 12.90 -45.23 27.57
C ILE A 121 14.35 -45.31 28.07
N GLY A 122 14.93 -44.18 28.52
CA GLY A 122 16.29 -44.13 29.06
C GLY A 122 17.39 -43.93 28.01
N ASN A 123 17.06 -43.36 26.83
CA ASN A 123 18.00 -43.06 25.74
C ASN A 123 18.90 -44.25 25.31
N PRO A 124 18.32 -45.39 24.91
CA PRO A 124 19.11 -46.51 24.45
C PRO A 124 19.86 -46.19 23.14
N VAL A 125 21.11 -46.64 23.03
CA VAL A 125 21.96 -46.44 21.84
C VAL A 125 21.42 -47.18 20.61
N ARG A 126 20.69 -48.29 20.80
CA ARG A 126 19.96 -49.02 19.75
C ARG A 126 18.56 -49.39 20.24
N ILE A 127 17.59 -49.33 19.34
CA ILE A 127 16.18 -49.56 19.62
C ILE A 127 15.76 -50.88 18.96
N ASN A 128 14.98 -51.72 19.66
CA ASN A 128 14.40 -52.94 19.07
C ASN A 128 13.16 -52.60 18.20
N VAL A 129 12.77 -53.47 17.26
CA VAL A 129 11.61 -53.32 16.37
C VAL A 129 10.35 -52.96 17.15
N GLN A 130 10.09 -53.66 18.26
CA GLN A 130 8.92 -53.41 19.10
C GLN A 130 8.97 -52.03 19.78
N GLN A 131 10.13 -51.62 20.27
CA GLN A 131 10.32 -50.31 20.90
C GLN A 131 10.19 -49.17 19.88
N ALA A 132 10.71 -49.35 18.66
CA ALA A 132 10.56 -48.39 17.57
C ALA A 132 9.09 -48.22 17.17
N GLN A 133 8.33 -49.31 17.08
CA GLN A 133 6.90 -49.26 16.80
C GLN A 133 6.12 -48.57 17.93
N GLN A 134 6.43 -48.87 19.19
CA GLN A 134 5.83 -48.21 20.35
C GLN A 134 6.12 -46.71 20.38
N LEU A 135 7.36 -46.31 20.10
CA LEU A 135 7.77 -44.89 20.00
C LEU A 135 6.98 -44.15 18.92
N ARG A 136 6.82 -44.77 17.74
CA ARG A 136 6.03 -44.19 16.64
C ARG A 136 4.57 -43.98 17.03
N VAL A 137 3.94 -45.00 17.62
CA VAL A 137 2.54 -44.91 18.07
C VAL A 137 2.39 -43.86 19.18
N ALA A 138 3.33 -43.81 20.13
CA ALA A 138 3.33 -42.84 21.22
C ALA A 138 3.46 -41.40 20.69
N ALA A 139 4.39 -41.15 19.76
CA ALA A 139 4.57 -39.82 19.15
C ALA A 139 3.35 -39.37 18.35
N GLN A 140 2.75 -40.27 17.56
CA GLN A 140 1.53 -39.98 16.80
C GLN A 140 0.34 -39.69 17.73
N ARG A 141 0.18 -40.48 18.81
CA ARG A 141 -0.90 -40.31 19.78
C ARG A 141 -0.77 -38.98 20.52
N ASP A 142 0.41 -38.67 21.03
CA ASP A 142 0.66 -37.43 21.75
C ASP A 142 0.44 -36.19 20.87
N PHE A 143 0.82 -36.24 19.59
CA PHE A 143 0.49 -35.17 18.64
C PHE A 143 -1.02 -34.99 18.46
N LYS A 144 -1.77 -36.09 18.30
CA LYS A 144 -3.24 -36.06 18.20
C LYS A 144 -3.86 -35.48 19.47
N ASP A 145 -3.45 -35.95 20.64
CA ASP A 145 -3.98 -35.49 21.92
C ASP A 145 -3.69 -34.01 22.18
N ARG A 146 -2.48 -33.52 21.83
CA ARG A 146 -2.15 -32.09 21.89
C ARG A 146 -2.98 -31.26 20.91
N SER A 147 -3.17 -31.75 19.69
CA SER A 147 -3.98 -31.08 18.68
C SER A 147 -5.46 -30.98 19.10
N ILE A 148 -6.02 -32.07 19.63
CA ILE A 148 -7.40 -32.09 20.15
C ILE A 148 -7.54 -31.16 21.35
N ARG A 149 -6.63 -31.23 22.33
CA ARG A 149 -6.65 -30.33 23.50
C ARG A 149 -6.64 -28.86 23.10
N LYS A 150 -5.81 -28.49 22.12
CA LYS A 150 -5.74 -27.13 21.62
C LYS A 150 -7.02 -26.71 20.89
N ALA A 151 -7.61 -27.59 20.08
CA ALA A 151 -8.90 -27.33 19.43
C ALA A 151 -10.03 -27.14 20.46
N ASN A 152 -10.09 -28.00 21.48
CA ASN A 152 -11.07 -27.91 22.56
C ASN A 152 -10.93 -26.61 23.35
N LEU A 153 -9.70 -26.15 23.62
CA LEU A 153 -9.46 -24.87 24.28
C LEU A 153 -9.96 -23.68 23.44
N MET A 154 -9.74 -23.71 22.12
CA MET A 154 -10.25 -22.69 21.20
C MET A 154 -11.78 -22.71 21.15
N GLN A 155 -12.37 -23.90 21.07
CA GLN A 155 -13.81 -24.10 21.06
C GLN A 155 -14.47 -23.61 22.35
N ALA A 156 -13.90 -23.95 23.52
CA ALA A 156 -14.40 -23.49 24.81
C ALA A 156 -14.39 -21.97 24.95
N ARG A 157 -13.36 -21.30 24.40
CA ARG A 157 -13.30 -19.82 24.35
C ARG A 157 -14.37 -19.24 23.44
N PHE A 158 -14.59 -19.86 22.27
CA PHE A 158 -15.64 -19.45 21.35
C PHE A 158 -17.03 -19.57 21.99
N GLU A 159 -17.29 -20.70 22.66
CA GLU A 159 -18.55 -20.92 23.39
C GLU A 159 -18.73 -19.92 24.55
N SER A 160 -17.66 -19.63 25.30
CA SER A 160 -17.68 -18.62 26.36
C SER A 160 -18.08 -17.23 25.82
N GLU A 161 -17.47 -16.80 24.71
CA GLU A 161 -17.77 -15.50 24.10
C GLU A 161 -19.22 -15.45 23.57
N ILE A 162 -19.74 -16.56 23.04
CA ILE A 162 -21.16 -16.69 22.65
C ILE A 162 -22.07 -16.52 23.87
N GLN A 163 -21.76 -17.21 24.98
CA GLN A 163 -22.58 -17.13 26.20
C GLN A 163 -22.60 -15.72 26.78
N GLU A 164 -21.46 -15.03 26.78
CA GLU A 164 -21.39 -13.63 27.20
C GLU A 164 -22.22 -12.71 26.31
N LEU A 165 -22.16 -12.90 24.99
CA LEU A 165 -22.96 -12.13 24.04
C LEU A 165 -24.47 -12.35 24.24
N ILE A 166 -24.90 -13.60 24.41
CA ILE A 166 -26.29 -13.96 24.69
C ILE A 166 -26.75 -13.33 26.01
N SER A 167 -25.94 -13.42 27.05
CA SER A 167 -26.25 -12.84 28.36
C SER A 167 -26.43 -11.32 28.28
N LYS A 168 -25.53 -10.61 27.59
CA LYS A 168 -25.63 -9.17 27.35
C LYS A 168 -26.85 -8.81 26.51
N GLN A 169 -27.18 -9.61 25.50
CA GLN A 169 -28.37 -9.40 24.66
C GLN A 169 -29.67 -9.57 25.47
N GLN A 170 -29.75 -10.59 26.33
CA GLN A 170 -30.88 -10.79 27.23
C GLN A 170 -30.99 -9.66 28.26
N TRP A 171 -29.87 -9.18 28.79
CA TRP A 171 -29.85 -8.02 29.69
C TRP A 171 -30.39 -6.76 29.01
N TYR A 172 -29.95 -6.50 27.77
CA TYR A 172 -30.39 -5.36 26.98
C TYR A 172 -31.90 -5.40 26.70
N GLN A 173 -32.44 -6.55 26.29
CA GLN A 173 -33.88 -6.73 26.06
C GLN A 173 -34.73 -6.38 27.29
N LYS A 174 -34.22 -6.63 28.51
CA LYS A 174 -34.94 -6.33 29.75
C LYS A 174 -34.87 -4.85 30.16
N HIS A 175 -33.80 -4.14 29.82
CA HIS A 175 -33.55 -2.76 30.26
C HIS A 175 -33.83 -1.72 29.17
N GLN A 176 -34.20 -2.16 27.96
CA GLN A 176 -34.39 -1.32 26.77
C GLN A 176 -35.31 -0.11 26.97
N ILE A 177 -36.33 -0.20 27.82
CA ILE A 177 -37.35 0.85 28.01
C ILE A 177 -36.79 2.08 28.77
N GLY A 178 -35.64 1.95 29.44
CA GLY A 178 -35.03 3.02 30.25
C GLY A 178 -33.64 3.49 29.80
N MET A 179 -33.15 3.07 28.62
CA MET A 179 -31.78 3.39 28.17
C MET A 179 -31.71 4.75 27.47
N SER A 180 -30.61 5.49 27.71
CA SER A 180 -30.30 6.70 26.94
C SER A 180 -29.69 6.35 25.58
N LYS A 181 -29.63 7.33 24.67
CA LYS A 181 -28.95 7.19 23.37
C LYS A 181 -27.45 6.88 23.52
N GLU A 182 -26.79 7.40 24.56
CA GLU A 182 -25.39 7.06 24.84
C GLU A 182 -25.23 5.56 25.17
N ASP A 183 -26.16 4.99 25.92
CA ASP A 183 -26.09 3.60 26.32
C ASP A 183 -26.40 2.64 25.15
N GLU A 184 -27.27 3.04 24.22
CA GLU A 184 -27.51 2.30 22.98
C GLU A 184 -26.24 2.23 22.11
N LEU A 185 -25.49 3.34 22.02
CA LEU A 185 -24.22 3.37 21.28
C LEU A 185 -23.15 2.48 21.94
N GLU A 186 -23.07 2.50 23.27
CA GLU A 186 -22.14 1.63 24.00
C GLU A 186 -22.47 0.15 23.81
N TYR A 187 -23.76 -0.21 23.86
CA TYR A 187 -24.20 -1.58 23.56
C TYR A 187 -23.85 -2.00 22.13
N GLN A 188 -24.09 -1.15 21.13
CA GLN A 188 -23.73 -1.43 19.74
C GLN A 188 -22.23 -1.68 19.59
N ARG A 189 -21.38 -0.86 20.24
CA ARG A 189 -19.93 -1.06 20.26
C ARG A 189 -19.54 -2.40 20.86
N LEU A 190 -20.14 -2.77 21.99
CA LEU A 190 -19.89 -4.07 22.65
C LEU A 190 -20.29 -5.25 21.77
N CYS A 191 -21.44 -5.17 21.06
CA CYS A 191 -21.86 -6.19 20.13
C CYS A 191 -20.89 -6.33 18.95
N GLN A 192 -20.44 -5.22 18.37
CA GLN A 192 -19.47 -5.21 17.28
C GLN A 192 -18.13 -5.82 17.71
N GLU A 193 -17.65 -5.46 18.90
CA GLU A 193 -16.41 -6.01 19.45
C GLU A 193 -16.52 -7.53 19.71
N ALA A 194 -17.62 -7.99 20.30
CA ALA A 194 -17.87 -9.41 20.54
C ALA A 194 -17.97 -10.21 19.21
N GLN A 195 -18.65 -9.66 18.20
CA GLN A 195 -18.73 -10.27 16.87
C GLN A 195 -17.34 -10.38 16.22
N PHE A 196 -16.52 -9.34 16.33
CA PHE A 196 -15.16 -9.37 15.82
C PHE A 196 -14.30 -10.45 16.50
N ARG A 197 -14.39 -10.58 17.83
CA ARG A 197 -13.70 -11.62 18.60
C ARG A 197 -14.16 -13.02 18.19
N LEU A 198 -15.47 -13.23 18.04
CA LEU A 198 -16.05 -14.50 17.58
C LEU A 198 -15.51 -14.88 16.20
N HIS A 199 -15.49 -13.95 15.26
CA HIS A 199 -14.97 -14.18 13.91
C HIS A 199 -13.49 -14.61 13.92
N ILE A 200 -12.66 -13.91 14.71
CA ILE A 200 -11.24 -14.29 14.88
C ILE A 200 -11.09 -15.70 15.45
N LEU A 201 -11.90 -16.06 16.45
CA LEU A 201 -11.85 -17.39 17.06
C LEU A 201 -12.28 -18.48 16.08
N GLU A 202 -13.30 -18.24 15.27
CA GLU A 202 -13.75 -19.14 14.21
C GLU A 202 -12.66 -19.35 13.15
N GLU A 203 -12.06 -18.27 12.65
CA GLU A 203 -10.99 -18.34 11.66
C GLU A 203 -9.76 -19.08 12.21
N ARG A 204 -9.38 -18.81 13.47
CA ARG A 204 -8.31 -19.52 14.17
C ARG A 204 -8.59 -21.01 14.29
N LEU A 205 -9.83 -21.40 14.63
CA LEU A 205 -10.22 -22.80 14.74
C LEU A 205 -10.17 -23.51 13.38
N LYS A 206 -10.69 -22.86 12.33
CA LYS A 206 -10.64 -23.37 10.96
C LYS A 206 -9.20 -23.60 10.50
N ARG A 207 -8.35 -22.58 10.64
CA ARG A 207 -6.93 -22.65 10.30
C ARG A 207 -6.19 -23.70 11.13
N HIS A 208 -6.55 -23.88 12.40
CA HIS A 208 -5.97 -24.94 13.23
C HIS A 208 -6.30 -26.33 12.71
N LYS A 209 -7.55 -26.57 12.28
CA LYS A 209 -7.96 -27.86 11.71
C LYS A 209 -7.20 -28.16 10.41
N GLU A 210 -7.06 -27.18 9.53
CA GLU A 210 -6.31 -27.30 8.28
C GLU A 210 -4.81 -27.56 8.51
N LEU A 211 -4.17 -26.81 9.41
CA LEU A 211 -2.74 -26.99 9.69
C LEU A 211 -2.46 -28.26 10.51
N ALA A 212 -3.41 -28.73 11.32
CA ALA A 212 -3.22 -29.95 12.12
C ALA A 212 -3.14 -31.20 11.24
N THR A 213 -3.93 -31.29 10.17
CA THR A 213 -3.86 -32.41 9.21
C THR A 213 -2.55 -32.39 8.45
N GLU A 214 -2.11 -31.23 7.96
CA GLU A 214 -0.83 -31.07 7.27
C GLU A 214 0.35 -31.47 8.18
N LYS A 215 0.38 -30.95 9.42
CA LYS A 215 1.44 -31.27 10.39
C LYS A 215 1.45 -32.73 10.81
N TYR A 216 0.28 -33.37 10.89
CA TYR A 216 0.19 -34.81 11.16
C TYR A 216 0.85 -35.62 10.05
N MET A 217 0.57 -35.30 8.78
CA MET A 217 1.22 -35.94 7.63
C MET A 217 2.73 -35.70 7.61
N GLN A 218 3.18 -34.47 7.91
CA GLN A 218 4.61 -34.16 8.02
C GLN A 218 5.29 -34.97 9.13
N LEU A 219 4.64 -35.14 10.28
CA LEU A 219 5.16 -35.97 11.38
C LEU A 219 5.27 -37.43 10.96
N GLU A 220 4.27 -37.96 10.26
CA GLU A 220 4.29 -39.34 9.78
C GLU A 220 5.42 -39.60 8.78
N ASN A 221 5.63 -38.68 7.84
CA ASN A 221 6.77 -38.73 6.92
C ASN A 221 8.10 -38.66 7.67
N LYS A 222 8.25 -37.75 8.63
CA LYS A 222 9.46 -37.65 9.46
C LYS A 222 9.73 -38.95 10.25
N LEU A 223 8.71 -39.54 10.87
CA LEU A 223 8.83 -40.81 11.59
C LEU A 223 9.14 -41.99 10.67
N ASN A 224 8.67 -41.95 9.41
CA ASN A 224 9.03 -42.93 8.40
C ASN A 224 10.47 -42.79 7.94
N ASP A 225 10.97 -41.56 7.81
CA ASP A 225 12.29 -41.28 7.26
C ASP A 225 13.44 -41.30 8.27
N ASP A 226 13.12 -41.22 9.56
CA ASP A 226 14.09 -41.19 10.65
C ASP A 226 14.97 -42.45 10.70
N SER A 227 16.28 -42.25 10.56
CA SER A 227 17.29 -43.31 10.62
C SER A 227 17.27 -44.05 11.97
N ARG A 228 16.91 -43.38 13.08
CA ARG A 228 16.84 -43.98 14.42
C ARG A 228 15.73 -45.02 14.55
N LEU A 229 14.71 -44.94 13.69
CA LEU A 229 13.56 -45.83 13.67
C LEU A 229 13.63 -46.86 12.51
N LYS A 230 14.50 -46.65 11.51
CA LYS A 230 14.70 -47.54 10.34
C LYS A 230 15.64 -48.73 10.59
N GLU A 231 16.55 -48.65 11.57
CA GLU A 231 17.45 -49.75 11.94
C GLU A 231 17.08 -50.43 13.27
N PRO A 232 15.89 -51.02 13.42
CA PRO A 232 15.60 -51.78 14.61
C PRO A 232 16.44 -53.06 14.64
N TYR A 233 17.17 -53.28 15.74
CA TYR A 233 17.94 -54.50 15.97
C TYR A 233 16.99 -55.70 16.07
N THR A 234 17.08 -56.64 15.13
CA THR A 234 16.33 -57.91 15.19
C THR A 234 17.03 -58.86 16.15
N ILE A 235 16.45 -59.06 17.34
CA ILE A 235 16.88 -60.14 18.23
C ILE A 235 16.46 -61.45 17.56
N ARG A 236 17.44 -62.24 17.09
CA ARG A 236 17.22 -63.65 16.74
C ARG A 236 17.12 -64.51 18.00
#